data_AF-A0A969TA74-F1
#
_entry.id   AF-A0A969TA74-F1
#
_cell.length_a   1.000
_cell.length_b   1.000
_cell.length_c   1.000
_cell.angle_alpha   90.00
_cell.angle_beta   90.00
_cell.angle_gamma   90.00
#
_symmetry.space_group_name_H-M   'P 1'
#
loop_
_entity.id
_entity.type
_entity.pdbx_description
1 polymer ?
#
loop_
_entity_poly.entity_id
_entity_poly.type
_entity_poly.pdbx_seq_one_letter_code
_entity_poly.pdbx_strand_id
1 'polypeptide(L)'
;MSQERLQEQIAYYNARANEYDEWFYRIGRYDRGEQLNQLWFDEAAMIKKALKNLGSVQTVLELACGTGIWTQELVAISRKNCCY
;
A
#
# COMPACT_ATOMS: atom_id res chain seq x y z
N MET A 1 -13.10 23.65 0.29
CA MET A 1 -12.19 23.28 -0.82
C MET A 1 -12.97 23.49 -2.11
N SER A 2 -12.40 24.12 -3.14
CA SER A 2 -13.08 24.27 -4.43
C SER A 2 -13.00 22.97 -5.24
N GLN A 3 -13.98 22.74 -6.10
CA GLN A 3 -14.02 21.56 -6.97
C GLN A 3 -12.79 21.49 -7.89
N GLU A 4 -12.35 22.65 -8.41
CA GLU A 4 -11.15 22.79 -9.24
C GLU A 4 -9.89 22.28 -8.53
N ARG A 5 -9.62 22.74 -7.29
CA ARG A 5 -8.47 22.29 -6.51
C ARG A 5 -8.50 20.79 -6.21
N LEU A 6 -9.69 20.21 -6.05
CA LEU A 6 -9.81 18.77 -5.85
C LEU A 6 -9.41 18.00 -7.12
N GLN A 7 -9.83 18.47 -8.30
CA GLN A 7 -9.47 17.85 -9.57
C GLN A 7 -7.97 17.97 -9.85
N GLU A 8 -7.35 19.10 -9.53
CA GLU A 8 -5.90 19.28 -9.63
C GLU A 8 -5.14 18.26 -8.75
N GLN A 9 -5.60 18.06 -7.51
CA GLN A 9 -4.99 17.07 -6.61
C GLN A 9 -5.15 15.64 -7.14
N ILE A 10 -6.34 15.28 -7.64
CA ILE A 10 -6.60 13.97 -8.24
C ILE A 10 -5.66 13.74 -9.43
N ALA A 11 -5.59 14.71 -10.35
CA ALA A 11 -4.72 14.60 -11.52
C ALA A 11 -3.25 14.46 -11.13
N TYR A 12 -2.79 15.24 -10.15
CA TYR A 12 -1.43 15.18 -9.63
C TYR A 12 -1.09 13.80 -9.06
N TYR A 13 -1.95 13.22 -8.21
CA TYR A 13 -1.68 11.91 -7.61
C TYR A 13 -1.78 10.78 -8.63
N ASN A 14 -2.73 10.83 -9.57
CA ASN A 14 -2.84 9.84 -10.64
C ASN A 14 -1.60 9.82 -11.53
N ALA A 15 -1.06 10.98 -11.89
CA ALA A 15 0.14 11.08 -12.72
C ALA A 15 1.39 10.45 -12.06
N ARG A 16 1.40 10.36 -10.73
CA ARG A 16 2.53 9.83 -9.94
C ARG A 16 2.27 8.46 -9.34
N ALA A 17 1.06 7.90 -9.50
CA ALA A 17 0.68 6.64 -8.86
C ALA A 17 1.70 5.51 -9.15
N ASN A 18 2.08 5.37 -10.42
CA ASN A 18 3.05 4.37 -10.86
C ASN A 18 4.43 4.54 -10.22
N GLU A 19 4.85 5.78 -9.93
CA GLU A 19 6.14 6.08 -9.29
C GLU A 19 6.21 5.48 -7.88
N TYR A 20 5.08 5.42 -7.17
CA TYR A 20 5.01 4.81 -5.84
C TYR A 20 5.15 3.29 -5.89
N ASP A 21 4.56 2.65 -6.90
CA ASP A 21 4.73 1.20 -7.12
C ASP A 21 6.18 0.88 -7.47
N GLU A 22 6.78 1.61 -8.41
CA GLU A 22 8.18 1.42 -8.78
C GLU A 22 9.11 1.61 -7.57
N TRP A 23 8.84 2.60 -6.71
CA TRP A 23 9.59 2.82 -5.48
C TRP A 23 9.46 1.66 -4.50
N PHE A 24 8.23 1.21 -4.23
CA PHE A 24 7.99 0.14 -3.26
C PHE A 24 8.55 -1.20 -3.73
N TYR A 25 8.37 -1.54 -5.01
CA TYR A 25 8.85 -2.78 -5.61
C TYR A 25 10.32 -2.72 -6.07
N ARG A 26 11.03 -1.61 -5.82
CA ARG A 26 12.44 -1.42 -6.18
C ARG A 26 12.71 -1.63 -7.68
N ILE A 27 11.84 -1.08 -8.52
CA ILE A 27 11.92 -1.19 -9.98
C ILE A 27 12.57 0.07 -10.57
N GLY A 28 13.26 -0.09 -11.71
CA GLY A 28 13.78 1.03 -12.49
C GLY A 28 14.77 1.87 -11.68
N ARG A 29 14.54 3.19 -11.61
CA ARG A 29 15.42 4.11 -10.87
C ARG A 29 15.45 3.91 -9.35
N TYR A 30 14.57 3.06 -8.83
CA TYR A 30 14.46 2.73 -7.40
C TYR A 30 15.11 1.42 -7.02
N ASP A 31 15.60 0.65 -7.99
CA ASP A 31 16.54 -0.43 -7.72
C ASP A 31 17.81 0.17 -7.08
N ARG A 32 18.13 -0.27 -5.87
CA ARG A 32 19.32 0.15 -5.10
C ARG A 32 20.37 -0.95 -5.00
N GLY A 33 20.24 -2.01 -5.79
CA GLY A 33 21.09 -3.19 -5.70
C GLY A 33 20.61 -4.20 -4.66
N GLU A 34 21.06 -5.45 -4.83
CA GLU A 34 20.55 -6.63 -4.13
C GLU A 34 20.48 -6.45 -2.60
N GLN A 35 21.59 -6.04 -1.98
CA GLN A 35 21.67 -5.94 -0.51
C GLN A 35 20.67 -4.92 0.06
N LEU A 36 20.55 -3.75 -0.55
CA LEU A 36 19.66 -2.69 -0.08
C LEU A 36 18.19 -3.01 -0.39
N ASN A 37 17.92 -3.64 -1.53
CA ASN A 37 16.57 -4.08 -1.88
C ASN A 37 16.11 -5.21 -0.94
N GLN A 38 16.99 -6.17 -0.62
CA GLN A 38 16.68 -7.24 0.32
C GLN A 38 16.34 -6.68 1.70
N LEU A 39 17.17 -5.76 2.22
CA LEU A 39 16.89 -5.11 3.51
C LEU A 39 15.51 -4.42 3.51
N TRP A 40 15.18 -3.71 2.43
CA TRP A 40 13.87 -3.06 2.29
C TRP A 40 12.70 -4.06 2.30
N PHE A 41 12.83 -5.18 1.57
CA PHE A 41 11.78 -6.19 1.54
C PHE A 41 11.66 -6.94 2.87
N ASP A 42 12.77 -7.16 3.57
CA ASP A 42 12.78 -7.72 4.91
C ASP A 42 12.03 -6.81 5.90
N GLU A 43 12.28 -5.50 5.86
CA GLU A 43 11.54 -4.51 6.66
C GLU A 43 10.04 -4.49 6.33
N ALA A 44 9.69 -4.47 5.05
CA ALA A 44 8.29 -4.56 4.63
C ALA A 44 7.63 -5.87 5.11
N ALA A 45 8.34 -7.00 5.03
CA ALA A 45 7.87 -8.30 5.49
C ALA A 45 7.66 -8.34 7.01
N MET A 46 8.51 -7.67 7.80
CA MET A 46 8.32 -7.53 9.25
C MET A 46 7.00 -6.82 9.57
N ILE A 47 6.68 -5.73 8.86
CA ILE A 47 5.42 -5.00 9.05
C ILE A 47 4.22 -5.87 8.62
N LYS A 48 4.30 -6.55 7.47
CA LYS A 48 3.25 -7.49 7.02
C LYS A 48 3.00 -8.58 8.05
N LYS A 49 4.05 -9.12 8.68
CA LYS A 49 3.94 -10.11 9.75
C LYS A 49 3.28 -9.53 11.00
N ALA A 50 3.67 -8.32 11.42
CA ALA A 50 3.04 -7.64 12.54
C ALA A 50 1.54 -7.39 12.29
N LEU A 51 1.17 -6.99 11.07
CA LEU A 51 -0.22 -6.82 10.67
C LEU A 51 -1.01 -8.13 10.74
N LYS A 52 -0.45 -9.22 10.21
CA LYS A 52 -1.07 -10.57 10.28
C LYS A 52 -1.24 -11.05 11.73
N ASN A 53 -0.33 -10.69 12.62
CA ASN A 53 -0.40 -11.06 14.03
C ASN A 53 -1.52 -10.34 14.80
N LEU A 54 -2.12 -9.27 14.25
CA LEU A 54 -3.34 -8.68 14.82
C LEU A 54 -4.53 -9.66 14.77
N GLY A 55 -4.45 -10.69 13.91
CA GLY A 55 -5.53 -11.65 13.70
C GLY A 55 -6.69 -11.06 12.87
N SER A 56 -7.80 -11.79 12.84
CA SER A 56 -8.94 -11.40 12.00
C SER A 56 -9.65 -10.16 12.55
N VAL A 57 -9.88 -9.15 11.71
CA VAL A 57 -10.67 -7.95 12.06
C VAL A 57 -11.99 -7.93 11.28
N GLN A 58 -13.05 -7.37 11.86
CA GLN A 58 -14.35 -7.30 11.20
C GLN A 58 -14.42 -6.21 10.12
N THR A 59 -13.91 -5.02 10.44
CA THR A 59 -13.98 -3.84 9.58
C THR A 59 -12.62 -3.18 9.52
N VAL A 60 -12.22 -2.74 8.33
CA VAL A 60 -11.00 -1.97 8.11
C VAL A 60 -11.36 -0.67 7.41
N LEU A 61 -10.80 0.44 7.89
CA LEU A 61 -10.80 1.74 7.21
C LEU A 61 -9.36 2.09 6.88
N GLU A 62 -9.05 2.26 5.60
CA GLU A 62 -7.76 2.73 5.13
C GLU A 62 -7.93 4.12 4.51
N LEU A 63 -7.16 5.09 5.01
CA LEU A 63 -7.17 6.46 4.49
C LEU A 63 -5.92 6.67 3.64
N ALA A 64 -6.10 7.26 2.45
CA ALA A 64 -5.02 7.49 1.49
C ALA A 64 -4.25 6.21 1.12
N CYS A 65 -4.97 5.17 0.68
CA CYS A 65 -4.43 3.84 0.34
C CYS A 65 -3.44 3.82 -0.84
N GLY A 66 -3.24 4.95 -1.52
CA GLY A 66 -2.36 5.05 -2.68
C GLY A 66 -2.76 4.05 -3.77
N THR A 67 -1.81 3.24 -4.21
CA THR A 67 -2.01 2.17 -5.20
C THR A 67 -2.51 0.85 -4.60
N GLY A 68 -2.72 0.80 -3.28
CA GLY A 68 -3.36 -0.33 -2.61
C GLY A 68 -2.43 -1.47 -2.19
N ILE A 69 -1.11 -1.23 -2.11
CA ILE A 69 -0.13 -2.21 -1.63
C ILE A 69 -0.51 -2.74 -0.23
N TRP A 70 -0.86 -1.84 0.69
CA TRP A 70 -1.28 -2.22 2.04
C TRP A 70 -2.73 -2.68 2.11
N THR A 71 -3.60 -2.17 1.24
CA THR A 71 -4.98 -2.66 1.10
C THR A 71 -5.03 -4.17 0.93
N GLN A 72 -4.13 -4.74 0.12
CA GLN A 72 -4.08 -6.20 -0.09
C GLN A 72 -3.80 -6.98 1.21
N GLU A 73 -2.86 -6.50 2.02
CA GLU A 73 -2.52 -7.12 3.29
C GLU A 73 -3.64 -6.93 4.33
N LEU A 74 -4.32 -5.77 4.30
CA LEU A 74 -5.47 -5.47 5.15
C LEU A 74 -6.68 -6.33 4.80
N VAL A 75 -6.94 -6.58 3.51
CA VAL A 75 -7.99 -7.51 3.05
C VAL A 75 -7.68 -8.94 3.49
N ALA A 76 -6.41 -9.33 3.56
CA ALA A 76 -6.03 -10.67 4.02
C ALA A 76 -6.37 -10.92 5.50
N ILE A 77 -6.41 -9.87 6.33
CA ILE A 77 -6.77 -9.97 7.75
C ILE A 77 -8.23 -9.61 8.03
N SER A 78 -8.96 -9.06 7.06
CA SER A 78 -10.38 -8.75 7.25
C SER A 78 -11.23 -10.03 7.12
N ARG A 79 -12.22 -10.20 8.00
CA ARG A 79 -13.18 -11.30 7.90
C ARG A 79 -13.98 -11.13 6.61
N LYS A 80 -13.96 -12.14 5.74
CA LYS A 80 -15.01 -12.28 4.75
C LYS A 80 -16.30 -12.55 5.52
N ASN A 81 -17.29 -11.68 5.40
CA ASN A 81 -18.63 -11.97 5.88
C ASN A 81 -19.10 -13.24 5.16
N CYS A 82 -18.92 -14.39 5.80
CA CYS A 82 -19.39 -15.66 5.27
C CYS A 82 -20.87 -15.73 5.58
N CYS A 83 -21.69 -15.66 4.53
CA CYS A 83 -23.11 -15.99 4.46
C CYS A 83 -24.06 -15.22 5.39
N TYR A 84 -24.96 -14.43 4.78
CA TYR A 84 -26.30 -14.21 5.33
C TYR A 84 -27.23 -15.30 4.81
#